data_AF-A0A934TC91-F1
#
_entry.id   AF-A0A934TC91-F1
#
_cell.length_a   1.000
_cell.length_b   1.000
_cell.length_c   1.000
_cell.angle_alpha   90.00
_cell.angle_beta   90.00
_cell.angle_gamma   90.00
#
_symmetry.space_group_name_H-M   'P 1'
#
loop_
_entity.id
_entity.type
_entity.pdbx_description
1 polymer ?
#
loop_
_entity_poly.entity_id
_entity_poly.type
_entity_poly.pdbx_seq_one_letter_code
_entity_poly.pdbx_strand_id
1 'polypeptide(L)' 'MVKNDVVNNAGNIFKLLTDKGDLSIREIGDLTHSKDKVIFMALGWLLNENKVRLFDKNGSLCAKANNPELTSSLSEIYY' A
#
# COMPACT_ATOMS: atom_id res chain seq x y z
N MET A 1 -10.02 -16.44 -6.15
CA MET A 1 -8.70 -15.78 -6.19
C MET A 1 -7.80 -16.59 -5.28
N VAL A 2 -6.66 -17.06 -5.78
CA VAL A 2 -5.76 -17.92 -5.00
C VAL A 2 -4.87 -17.02 -4.15
N LYS A 3 -4.43 -17.49 -2.96
CA LYS A 3 -3.55 -16.73 -2.06
C LYS A 3 -2.32 -16.16 -2.77
N ASN A 4 -1.74 -16.92 -3.70
CA ASN A 4 -0.57 -16.50 -4.48
C ASN A 4 -0.85 -15.27 -5.37
N ASP A 5 -2.08 -15.12 -5.87
CA ASP A 5 -2.46 -13.97 -6.68
C ASP A 5 -2.46 -12.70 -5.82
N VAL A 6 -2.94 -12.78 -4.58
CA VAL A 6 -2.93 -11.65 -3.63
C VAL A 6 -1.49 -11.20 -3.37
N VAL A 7 -0.60 -12.15 -3.10
CA VAL A 7 0.80 -11.88 -2.77
C VAL A 7 1.54 -11.26 -3.95
N ASN A 8 1.33 -11.78 -5.17
CA ASN A 8 1.95 -11.20 -6.37
C ASN A 8 1.44 -9.77 -6.64
N ASN A 9 0.13 -9.53 -6.51
CA ASN A 9 -0.44 -8.19 -6.66
C ASN A 9 0.06 -7.24 -5.57
N ALA A 10 0.20 -7.71 -4.33
CA ALA A 10 0.78 -6.94 -3.22
C ALA A 10 2.22 -6.53 -3.51
N GLY A 11 3.06 -7.44 -4.02
CA GLY A 11 4.42 -7.12 -4.42
C GLY A 11 4.49 -6.04 -5.52
N ASN A 12 3.63 -6.15 -6.54
CA ASN A 12 3.56 -5.19 -7.63
C ASN A 12 3.10 -3.79 -7.14
N ILE A 13 2.06 -3.73 -6.32
CA ILE A 13 1.56 -2.47 -5.74
C ILE A 13 2.59 -1.85 -4.80
N PHE A 14 3.27 -2.65 -3.98
CA PHE A 14 4.30 -2.15 -3.09
C PHE A 14 5.46 -1.52 -3.88
N LYS A 15 5.96 -2.20 -4.92
CA LYS A 15 6.98 -1.64 -5.80
C LYS A 15 6.52 -0.33 -6.45
N LEU A 16 5.29 -0.29 -6.94
CA LEU A 16 4.71 0.91 -7.54
C LEU A 16 4.69 2.10 -6.57
N LEU A 17 4.30 1.87 -5.32
CA LEU A 17 4.28 2.89 -4.27
C LEU A 17 5.68 3.34 -3.86
N THR A 18 6.68 2.45 -3.89
CA THR A 18 8.09 2.82 -3.65
C THR A 18 8.63 3.67 -4.81
N ASP A 19 8.28 3.35 -6.06
CA ASP A 19 8.80 4.04 -7.24
C ASP A 19 8.13 5.41 -7.49
N LYS A 20 6.81 5.51 -7.26
CA LYS A 20 6.02 6.72 -7.55
C LYS A 20 5.64 7.54 -6.31
N GLY A 21 5.82 6.97 -5.12
CA GLY A 21 5.38 7.58 -3.87
C GLY A 21 3.88 7.40 -3.62
N ASP A 22 3.25 8.45 -3.14
CA ASP A 22 1.88 8.44 -2.63
C ASP A 22 0.87 8.36 -3.79
N LEU A 23 0.05 7.32 -3.82
CA LEU A 23 -0.96 7.12 -4.86
C LEU A 23 -2.34 6.88 -4.26
N SER A 24 -3.38 7.44 -4.87
CA SER A 24 -4.77 7.11 -4.58
C SER A 24 -5.12 5.69 -5.03
N ILE A 25 -6.16 5.09 -4.44
CA ILE A 25 -6.66 3.77 -4.89
C ILE A 25 -6.98 3.78 -6.39
N ARG A 26 -7.53 4.90 -6.89
CA ARG A 26 -7.84 5.07 -8.30
C ARG A 26 -6.59 5.08 -9.18
N GLU A 27 -5.56 5.85 -8.81
CA GLU A 27 -4.28 5.86 -9.54
C GLU A 27 -3.60 4.48 -9.53
N ILE A 28 -3.68 3.75 -8.41
CA ILE A 28 -3.17 2.37 -8.33
C ILE A 28 -3.93 1.49 -9.32
N GLY A 29 -5.25 1.60 -9.39
CA GLY A 29 -6.07 0.85 -10.35
C GLY A 29 -5.72 1.17 -11.81
N ASP A 30 -5.56 2.46 -12.13
CA ASP A 30 -5.22 2.93 -13.47
C ASP A 30 -3.82 2.42 -13.91
N LEU A 31 -2.85 2.42 -13.00
CA LEU A 31 -1.46 2.01 -13.28
C LEU A 31 -1.23 0.50 -13.28
N THR A 32 -2.01 -0.25 -12.48
CA THR A 32 -1.88 -1.71 -12.38
C THR A 32 -2.92 -2.47 -13.20
N HIS A 33 -3.88 -1.75 -13.81
CA HIS A 33 -5.07 -2.32 -14.46
C HIS A 33 -5.86 -3.29 -13.55
N SER A 34 -5.76 -3.09 -12.24
CA SER A 34 -6.41 -3.93 -11.23
C SER A 34 -7.76 -3.35 -10.82
N LYS A 35 -8.70 -4.24 -10.52
CA LYS A 35 -10.00 -3.84 -9.93
C LYS A 35 -9.84 -3.56 -8.45
N ASP A 36 -10.64 -2.64 -7.92
CA ASP A 36 -10.67 -2.25 -6.50
C ASP A 36 -10.60 -3.43 -5.53
N LYS A 37 -11.38 -4.50 -5.76
CA LYS A 37 -11.34 -5.71 -4.90
C LYS A 37 -9.94 -6.30 -4.77
N VAL A 38 -9.17 -6.34 -5.85
CA VAL A 38 -7.80 -6.88 -5.89
C VAL A 38 -6.85 -5.94 -5.16
N ILE A 39 -7.01 -4.64 -5.42
CA ILE A 39 -6.22 -3.58 -4.78
C ILE A 39 -6.42 -3.63 -3.26
N PHE A 40 -7.67 -3.69 -2.78
CA PHE A 40 -7.97 -3.76 -1.35
C PHE A 40 -7.44 -5.04 -0.70
N MET A 41 -7.54 -6.20 -1.35
CA MET A 41 -6.95 -7.44 -0.82
C MET A 41 -5.42 -7.36 -0.73
N ALA A 42 -4.77 -6.81 -1.76
CA ALA A 42 -3.33 -6.63 -1.79
C ALA A 42 -2.86 -5.59 -0.74
N LEU A 43 -3.55 -4.47 -0.61
CA LEU A 43 -3.27 -3.47 0.43
C LEU A 43 -3.50 -4.03 1.82
N GLY A 44 -4.55 -4.83 2.04
CA GLY A 44 -4.79 -5.53 3.30
C GLY A 44 -3.63 -6.45 3.68
N TRP A 45 -3.08 -7.17 2.71
CA TRP A 45 -1.87 -7.98 2.92
C TRP A 45 -0.66 -7.11 3.32
N LEU A 46 -0.42 -6.00 2.63
CA LEU A 46 0.71 -5.11 2.90
C LEU A 46 0.58 -4.37 4.24
N LEU A 47 -0.64 -4.02 4.65
CA LEU A 47 -0.93 -3.43 5.95
C LEU A 47 -0.59 -4.40 7.08
N ASN A 48 -0.95 -5.67 6.92
CA ASN A 48 -0.63 -6.72 7.89
C ASN A 48 0.89 -6.92 8.05
N GLU A 49 1.68 -6.63 7.01
CA GLU A 49 3.15 -6.65 7.05
C GLU A 49 3.77 -5.30 7.40
N ASN A 50 2.97 -4.30 7.76
CA ASN A 50 3.40 -2.92 8.03
C ASN A 50 4.24 -2.28 6.90
N LYS A 51 4.01 -2.72 5.66
CA LYS A 51 4.75 -2.25 4.47
C LYS A 51 4.16 -0.97 3.88
N VAL A 52 2.88 -0.72 4.11
CA VAL A 52 2.19 0.48 3.61
C VAL A 52 1.37 1.12 4.71
N ARG A 53 1.03 2.38 4.52
CA ARG A 53 0.01 3.09 5.30
C ARG A 53 -1.05 3.67 4.38
N LEU A 54 -2.27 3.73 4.89
CA LEU A 54 -3.40 4.40 4.23
C LEU A 54 -3.69 5.73 4.93
N PHE A 55 -4.08 6.73 4.16
CA PHE A 55 -4.44 8.04 4.66
C PHE A 55 -5.41 8.74 3.71
N ASP A 56 -6.21 9.66 4.24
CA ASP A 56 -7.03 10.53 3.42
C ASP A 56 -6.20 11.70 2.88
N LYS A 57 -6.36 11.99 1.60
CA LYS A 57 -5.81 13.16 0.93
C LYS A 57 -6.92 13.82 0.12
N ASN A 58 -7.47 14.91 0.64
CA ASN A 58 -8.54 15.68 0.00
C ASN A 58 -9.79 14.83 -0.32
N GLY A 59 -10.21 13.96 0.61
CA GLY A 59 -11.37 13.07 0.41
C GLY A 59 -11.10 11.87 -0.49
N SER A 60 -9.85 11.65 -0.89
CA SER A 60 -9.40 10.46 -1.61
C SER A 60 -8.54 9.58 -0.72
N LEU A 61 -8.86 8.29 -0.66
CA LEU A 61 -8.04 7.31 0.03
C LEU A 61 -6.75 7.07 -0.76
N CYS A 62 -5.61 7.31 -0.11
CA CYS A 62 -4.29 7.11 -0.66
C CYS A 62 -3.49 6.08 0.13
N ALA A 63 -2.53 5.45 -0.55
CA ALA A 63 -1.56 4.54 0.02
C ALA A 63 -0.14 5.10 -0.18
N LYS A 64 0.75 4.79 0.76
CA LYS A 64 2.18 5.08 0.68
C LYS A 64 2.97 3.93 1.26
N ALA A 65 4.11 3.60 0.64
CA ALA A 65 5.08 2.66 1.19
C ALA A 65 5.71 3.22 2.47
N ASN A 66 5.79 2.40 3.51
CA ASN A 66 6.54 2.74 4.71
C ASN A 66 8.03 2.65 4.40
N ASN A 67 8.77 3.69 4.76
CA ASN A 67 10.21 3.68 4.64
C ASN A 67 10.78 2.95 5.88
N PRO A 68 11.63 1.92 5.73
CA PRO A 68 12.18 1.16 6.86
C PRO A 68 12.85 2.07 7.90
N GLU A 69 13.48 3.16 7.45
CA GLU A 69 14.23 4.10 8.29
C GLU A 69 13.36 4.97 9.20
N LEU A 70 12.09 5.22 8.84
CA LEU A 70 11.16 6.07 9.63
C LEU A 70 10.34 5.27 10.64
N THR A 71 10.28 3.94 10.50
CA THR A 71 9.54 3.06 11.42
C THR A 71 10.20 2.96 12.79
N SER A 72 11.54 3.07 12.86
CA SER A 72 12.27 2.99 14.13
C SER A 72 12.08 4.23 15.01
N SER A 73 11.87 5.41 14.40
CA SER A 73 11.70 6.68 15.14
C SER A 73 10.29 6.90 15.67
N LEU A 74 9.27 6.22 15.14
CA LEU A 74 7.88 6.37 15.59
C LEU A 74 7.54 5.46 16.77
N SER A 75 8.24 4.34 16.95
CA SER A 75 8.09 3.47 18.13
C SER A 75 8.64 4.10 19.42
N GLU A 76 9.59 5.04 19.31
CA GLU A 76 10.22 5.70 20.47
C GLU A 76 9.39 6.86 21.04
N ILE A 77 8.37 7.35 20.31
CA ILE A 77 7.54 8.48 20.76
C ILE A 77 6.31 8.01 21.54
N TYR A 78 5.95 6.73 21.44
CA TYR A 78 4.74 6.14 22.07
C TYR A 78 5.04 5.25 23.29
N TYR A 79 6.25 5.30 23.85
CA TYR A 79 6.63 4.68 25.12
C TYR A 79 7.29 5.72 26.04
#